data_AF-A0A0R2KH41-F1
#
_entry.id   AF-A0A0R2KH41-F1
#
_cell.length_a   1.000
_cell.length_b   1.000
_cell.length_c   1.000
_cell.angle_alpha   90.00
_cell.angle_beta   90.00
_cell.angle_gamma   90.00
#
_symmetry.space_group_name_H-M   'P 1'
#
loop_
_entity.id
_entity.type
_entity.pdbx_description
1 polymer ?
#
loop_
_entity_poly.entity_id
_entity_poly.type
_entity_poly.pdbx_seq_one_letter_code
_entity_poly.pdbx_strand_id
1 'polypeptide(L)'
;MKADQKKQYVIQMEVTKESIKDLGINPKEVSYQKVGSEYKLVHLIKTDNEELYKEFMQPVWREAKEIERKRNAEMECKKTALSLDELYENYKYETLDYNQESALERLEKEELLEKLNKLVEELDEIDKQIFKYYMEEKSDSEIADLLGSKRTTVNYQRRRIFSNLKNSLEDYL
;
A
#
# COMPACT_ATOMS: atom_id res chain seq x y z
N MET A 1 -60.72 -21.65 -10.37
CA MET A 1 -60.07 -20.68 -11.28
C MET A 1 -59.07 -19.88 -10.45
N LYS A 2 -57.77 -20.07 -10.65
CA LYS A 2 -56.77 -19.21 -9.99
C LYS A 2 -56.76 -17.89 -10.76
N ALA A 3 -57.05 -16.78 -10.08
CA ALA A 3 -56.92 -15.45 -10.66
C ALA A 3 -55.45 -15.25 -11.06
N ASP A 4 -55.18 -15.06 -12.34
CA ASP A 4 -53.86 -14.66 -12.82
C ASP A 4 -53.53 -13.31 -12.20
N GLN A 5 -52.62 -13.30 -11.25
CA GLN A 5 -52.11 -12.07 -10.65
C GLN A 5 -51.33 -11.33 -11.73
N LYS A 6 -51.88 -10.21 -12.24
CA LYS A 6 -51.19 -9.35 -13.20
C LYS A 6 -49.87 -8.90 -12.60
N LYS A 7 -48.76 -9.29 -13.23
CA LYS A 7 -47.42 -8.86 -12.84
C LYS A 7 -47.26 -7.39 -13.19
N GLN A 8 -46.91 -6.58 -12.20
CA GLN A 8 -46.62 -5.17 -12.40
C GLN A 8 -45.09 -5.01 -12.54
N TYR A 9 -44.65 -4.51 -13.68
CA TYR A 9 -43.23 -4.23 -13.96
C TYR A 9 -42.91 -2.78 -13.61
N VAL A 10 -41.68 -2.52 -13.18
CA VAL A 10 -41.23 -1.19 -12.78
C VAL A 10 -39.94 -0.86 -13.51
N ILE A 11 -39.97 0.21 -14.29
CA ILE A 11 -38.79 0.77 -14.95
C ILE A 11 -38.27 1.93 -14.11
N GLN A 12 -36.99 1.87 -13.75
CA GLN A 12 -36.32 2.98 -13.08
C GLN A 12 -35.66 3.86 -14.15
N MET A 13 -36.02 5.13 -14.17
CA MET A 13 -35.45 6.10 -15.09
C MET A 13 -34.79 7.24 -14.31
N GLU A 14 -33.51 7.48 -14.56
CA GLU A 14 -32.81 8.66 -14.06
C GLU A 14 -33.32 9.91 -14.81
N VAL A 15 -33.72 10.94 -14.08
CA VAL A 15 -34.30 12.16 -14.66
C VAL A 15 -33.57 13.40 -14.14
N THR A 16 -33.37 14.39 -15.02
CA THR A 16 -32.86 15.70 -14.62
C THR A 16 -34.01 16.70 -14.43
N LYS A 17 -33.73 17.84 -13.78
CA LYS A 17 -34.73 18.91 -13.62
C LYS A 17 -35.23 19.46 -14.95
N GLU A 18 -34.42 19.39 -16.00
CA GLU A 18 -34.77 19.79 -17.36
C GLU A 18 -35.70 18.75 -17.98
N SER A 19 -35.32 17.46 -17.94
CA SER A 19 -36.16 16.36 -18.45
C SER A 19 -37.53 16.27 -17.77
N ILE A 20 -37.65 16.63 -16.49
CA ILE A 20 -38.94 16.66 -15.78
C ILE A 20 -39.90 17.69 -16.42
N LYS A 21 -39.38 18.85 -16.84
CA LYS A 21 -40.19 19.89 -17.49
C LYS A 21 -40.57 19.47 -18.91
N ASP A 22 -39.62 18.93 -19.66
CA ASP A 22 -39.82 18.56 -21.07
C ASP A 22 -40.77 17.36 -21.23
N LEU A 23 -40.66 16.38 -20.33
CA LEU A 23 -41.50 15.18 -20.33
C LEU A 23 -42.82 15.38 -19.55
N GLY A 24 -43.03 16.55 -18.94
CA GLY A 24 -44.24 16.85 -18.17
C GLY A 24 -44.45 15.92 -16.95
N ILE A 25 -43.36 15.42 -16.37
CA ILE A 25 -43.43 14.46 -15.25
C ILE A 25 -43.85 15.18 -13.97
N ASN A 26 -44.81 14.61 -13.24
CA ASN A 26 -45.22 15.14 -11.94
C ASN A 26 -44.05 15.11 -10.95
N PRO A 27 -43.58 16.25 -10.42
CA PRO A 27 -42.42 16.28 -9.51
C PRO A 27 -42.62 15.49 -8.22
N LYS A 28 -43.89 15.23 -7.83
CA LYS A 28 -44.25 14.43 -6.65
C LYS A 28 -43.99 12.92 -6.82
N GLU A 29 -43.87 12.45 -8.06
CA GLU A 29 -43.62 11.04 -8.39
C GLU A 29 -42.12 10.76 -8.62
N VAL A 30 -41.28 11.76 -8.44
CA VAL A 30 -39.82 11.65 -8.54
C VAL A 30 -39.23 11.58 -7.14
N SER A 31 -38.35 10.60 -6.91
CA SER A 31 -37.70 10.39 -5.61
C SER A 31 -36.18 10.43 -5.75
N TYR A 32 -35.49 10.92 -4.72
CA TYR A 32 -34.03 10.80 -4.62
C TYR A 32 -33.68 9.39 -4.14
N GLN A 33 -32.97 8.64 -4.98
CA GLN A 33 -32.50 7.30 -4.64
C GLN A 33 -30.99 7.20 -4.86
N LYS A 34 -30.33 6.38 -4.04
CA LYS A 34 -28.91 6.08 -4.22
C LYS A 34 -28.77 5.06 -5.35
N VAL A 35 -28.18 5.49 -6.47
CA VAL A 35 -27.91 4.64 -7.64
C VAL A 35 -26.39 4.53 -7.78
N GLY A 36 -25.84 3.36 -7.45
CA GLY A 36 -24.39 3.18 -7.35
C GLY A 36 -23.79 3.98 -6.17
N SER A 37 -22.82 4.84 -6.47
CA SER A 37 -22.14 5.70 -5.49
C SER A 37 -22.85 7.03 -5.21
N GLU A 38 -23.75 7.46 -6.09
CA GLU A 38 -24.32 8.81 -6.07
C GLU A 38 -25.84 8.80 -5.83
N TYR A 39 -26.37 9.93 -5.38
CA TYR A 39 -27.81 10.16 -5.26
C TYR A 39 -28.34 10.84 -6.51
N LYS A 40 -29.33 10.23 -7.14
CA LYS A 40 -29.94 10.73 -8.37
C LYS A 40 -31.46 10.82 -8.23
N LEU A 41 -32.05 11.71 -9.02
CA LEU A 41 -33.49 11.82 -9.17
C LEU A 41 -33.98 10.67 -10.05
N VAL A 42 -34.90 9.87 -9.52
CA VAL A 42 -35.42 8.67 -10.19
C VAL A 42 -36.93 8.74 -10.28
N HIS A 43 -37.45 8.51 -11.48
CA HIS A 43 -38.87 8.31 -11.73
C HIS A 43 -39.14 6.82 -11.99
N LEU A 44 -40.16 6.28 -11.31
CA LEU A 44 -40.53 4.86 -11.37
C LEU A 44 -41.78 4.69 -12.23
N ILE A 45 -41.61 4.21 -13.46
CA ILE A 45 -42.71 3.98 -14.39
C ILE A 45 -43.23 2.56 -14.16
N LYS A 46 -44.48 2.47 -13.68
CA LYS A 46 -45.17 1.18 -13.51
C LYS A 46 -45.84 0.80 -14.81
N THR A 47 -45.55 -0.39 -15.33
CA THR A 47 -46.08 -0.90 -16.59
C THR A 47 -46.63 -2.31 -16.38
N ASP A 48 -47.85 -2.54 -16.84
CA ASP A 48 -48.49 -3.87 -16.81
C ASP A 48 -48.19 -4.69 -18.08
N ASN A 49 -47.59 -4.06 -19.09
CA ASN A 49 -47.18 -4.66 -20.36
C ASN A 49 -45.73 -5.20 -20.30
N GLU A 50 -45.60 -6.51 -20.31
CA GLU A 50 -44.31 -7.22 -20.26
C GLU A 50 -43.43 -7.00 -21.50
N GLU A 51 -44.03 -6.85 -22.68
CA GLU A 51 -43.27 -6.70 -23.93
C GLU A 51 -42.51 -5.38 -23.96
N LEU A 52 -43.21 -4.28 -23.63
CA LEU A 52 -42.61 -2.95 -23.52
C LEU A 52 -41.49 -2.91 -22.47
N TYR A 53 -41.71 -3.57 -21.33
CA TYR A 53 -40.70 -3.70 -20.28
C TYR A 53 -39.46 -4.43 -20.78
N LYS A 54 -39.62 -5.57 -21.46
CA LYS A 54 -38.50 -6.35 -21.98
C LYS A 54 -37.74 -5.60 -23.07
N GLU A 55 -38.43 -4.95 -23.99
CA GLU A 55 -37.80 -4.17 -25.06
C GLU A 55 -36.91 -3.07 -24.50
N PHE A 56 -37.39 -2.36 -23.47
CA PHE A 56 -36.60 -1.33 -22.79
C PHE A 56 -35.42 -1.91 -21.98
N MET A 57 -35.62 -3.03 -21.29
CA MET A 57 -34.61 -3.58 -20.37
C MET A 57 -33.53 -4.44 -21.06
N GLN A 58 -33.83 -5.04 -22.21
CA GLN A 58 -32.87 -5.87 -22.96
C GLN A 58 -31.53 -5.20 -23.26
N PRO A 59 -31.45 -3.95 -23.77
CA PRO A 59 -30.16 -3.28 -24.00
C PRO A 59 -29.38 -3.07 -22.71
N VAL A 60 -30.05 -2.64 -21.63
CA VAL A 60 -29.43 -2.44 -20.30
C VAL A 60 -28.85 -3.75 -19.77
N TRP A 61 -29.56 -4.87 -19.92
CA TRP A 61 -29.07 -6.18 -19.50
C TRP A 61 -27.88 -6.66 -20.34
N ARG A 62 -27.88 -6.37 -21.65
CA ARG A 62 -26.77 -6.71 -22.54
C ARG A 62 -25.49 -6.00 -22.10
N GLU A 63 -25.57 -4.70 -21.84
CA GLU A 63 -24.45 -3.90 -21.35
C GLU A 63 -23.96 -4.39 -19.98
N ALA A 64 -24.88 -4.64 -19.04
CA ALA A 64 -24.53 -5.18 -17.72
C ALA A 64 -23.81 -6.54 -17.83
N LYS A 65 -24.28 -7.43 -18.70
CA LYS A 65 -23.63 -8.72 -18.97
C LYS A 65 -22.27 -8.58 -19.64
N GLU A 66 -22.09 -7.59 -20.50
CA GLU A 66 -20.78 -7.32 -21.11
C GLU A 66 -19.77 -6.79 -20.09
N ILE A 67 -20.19 -5.89 -19.20
CA ILE A 67 -19.35 -5.40 -18.09
C ILE A 67 -18.93 -6.56 -17.18
N GLU A 68 -19.85 -7.48 -16.86
CA GLU A 68 -19.56 -8.68 -16.09
C GLU A 68 -18.50 -9.56 -16.78
N ARG A 69 -18.64 -9.79 -18.09
CA ARG A 69 -17.66 -10.55 -18.89
C ARG A 69 -16.28 -9.88 -18.88
N LYS A 70 -16.22 -8.56 -19.07
CA LYS A 70 -14.95 -7.81 -19.05
C LYS A 70 -14.26 -7.92 -17.68
N ARG A 71 -15.00 -7.73 -16.58
CA ARG A 71 -14.47 -7.89 -15.22
C ARG A 71 -13.95 -9.31 -14.96
N ASN A 72 -14.68 -10.32 -15.43
CA ASN A 72 -14.26 -11.71 -15.28
C ASN A 72 -12.97 -11.98 -16.07
N ALA A 73 -12.88 -11.49 -17.31
CA ALA A 73 -11.67 -11.60 -18.13
C ALA A 73 -10.47 -10.84 -17.51
N GLU A 74 -10.68 -9.66 -16.95
CA GLU A 74 -9.65 -8.90 -16.22
C GLU A 74 -9.17 -9.65 -14.96
N MET A 75 -10.09 -10.23 -14.19
CA MET A 75 -9.74 -11.05 -13.02
C MET A 75 -9.01 -12.34 -13.41
N GLU A 76 -9.41 -12.96 -14.51
CA GLU A 76 -8.75 -14.15 -15.06
C GLU A 76 -7.34 -13.82 -15.55
N CYS A 77 -7.16 -12.70 -16.24
CA CYS A 77 -5.86 -12.18 -16.64
C CYS A 77 -4.96 -11.84 -15.44
N LYS A 78 -5.52 -11.31 -14.34
CA LYS A 78 -4.77 -11.08 -13.10
C LYS A 78 -4.38 -12.38 -12.37
N LYS A 79 -5.12 -13.47 -12.55
CA LYS A 79 -4.69 -14.80 -12.07
C LYS A 79 -3.54 -15.37 -12.87
N THR A 80 -3.33 -14.89 -14.10
CA THR A 80 -2.15 -15.17 -14.93
C THR A 80 -0.96 -14.26 -14.58
N ALA A 81 -0.90 -13.75 -13.35
CA ALA A 81 0.39 -13.43 -12.76
C ALA A 81 1.13 -14.76 -12.59
N LEU A 82 2.05 -15.05 -13.52
CA LEU A 82 2.85 -16.29 -13.59
C LEU A 82 3.28 -16.72 -12.19
N SER A 83 3.03 -17.98 -11.82
CA SER A 83 3.50 -18.48 -10.54
C SER A 83 5.04 -18.50 -10.55
N LEU A 84 5.66 -18.24 -9.40
CA LEU A 84 7.12 -18.36 -9.26
C LEU A 84 7.59 -19.77 -9.64
N ASP A 85 6.78 -20.78 -9.31
CA ASP A 85 7.06 -22.18 -9.66
C ASP A 85 7.05 -22.40 -11.19
N GLU A 86 6.09 -21.85 -11.92
CA GLU A 86 6.00 -21.94 -13.38
C GLU A 86 7.17 -21.21 -14.07
N LEU A 87 7.59 -20.07 -13.52
CA LEU A 87 8.76 -19.33 -14.00
C LEU A 87 10.05 -20.13 -13.83
N TYR A 88 10.20 -20.84 -12.70
CA TYR A 88 11.33 -21.72 -12.47
C TYR A 88 11.30 -22.96 -13.37
N GLU A 89 10.15 -23.63 -13.49
CA GLU A 89 10.01 -24.83 -14.32
C GLU A 89 10.29 -24.56 -15.80
N ASN A 90 9.74 -23.46 -16.36
CA ASN A 90 9.85 -23.17 -17.79
C ASN A 90 11.12 -22.41 -18.16
N TYR A 91 11.55 -21.47 -17.31
CA TYR A 91 12.64 -20.54 -17.64
C TYR A 91 13.84 -20.64 -16.69
N LYS A 92 13.78 -21.49 -15.66
CA LYS A 92 14.76 -21.55 -14.57
C LYS A 92 15.03 -20.18 -13.96
N TYR A 93 13.99 -19.34 -13.94
CA TYR A 93 14.08 -17.99 -13.40
C TYR A 93 14.00 -18.05 -11.88
N GLU A 94 15.06 -17.59 -11.21
CA GLU A 94 15.11 -17.41 -9.75
C GLU A 94 15.20 -15.91 -9.43
N THR A 95 14.53 -15.48 -8.36
CA THR A 95 14.69 -14.13 -7.83
C THR A 95 15.99 -14.04 -7.05
N LEU A 96 16.79 -13.00 -7.28
CA LEU A 96 17.97 -12.73 -6.46
C LEU A 96 17.55 -12.48 -5.00
N ASP A 97 18.15 -13.21 -4.06
CA ASP A 97 18.04 -12.91 -2.64
C ASP A 97 19.06 -11.83 -2.28
N TYR A 98 18.63 -10.57 -2.28
CA TYR A 98 19.46 -9.43 -1.90
C TYR A 98 19.94 -9.46 -0.44
N ASN A 99 19.40 -10.37 0.40
CA ASN A 99 19.87 -10.57 1.77
C ASN A 99 20.95 -11.66 1.89
N GLN A 100 21.26 -12.38 0.80
CA GLN A 100 22.30 -13.40 0.82
C GLN A 100 23.68 -12.74 0.67
N GLU A 101 24.31 -12.44 1.80
CA GLU A 101 25.71 -12.00 1.80
C GLU A 101 26.61 -13.06 1.18
N SER A 102 27.35 -12.65 0.15
CA SER A 102 28.39 -13.44 -0.50
C SER A 102 29.52 -13.78 0.48
N ALA A 103 30.27 -14.84 0.17
CA ALA A 103 31.43 -15.22 1.00
C ALA A 103 32.48 -14.10 1.09
N LEU A 104 32.61 -13.29 0.02
CA LEU A 104 33.52 -12.14 -0.01
C LEU A 104 33.05 -11.01 0.91
N GLU A 105 31.78 -10.64 0.85
CA GLU A 105 31.21 -9.60 1.72
C GLU A 105 31.33 -9.96 3.21
N ARG A 106 31.21 -11.24 3.56
CA ARG A 106 31.43 -11.70 4.94
C ARG A 106 32.87 -11.50 5.39
N LEU A 107 33.84 -11.87 4.54
CA LEU A 107 35.27 -11.69 4.83
C LEU A 107 35.62 -10.20 4.96
N GLU A 108 35.12 -9.36 4.06
CA GLU A 108 35.32 -7.90 4.11
C GLU A 108 34.77 -7.29 5.42
N LYS A 109 33.60 -7.75 5.87
CA LYS A 109 33.02 -7.33 7.14
C LYS A 109 33.84 -7.78 8.34
N GLU A 110 34.36 -9.00 8.32
CA GLU A 110 35.24 -9.52 9.38
C GLU A 110 36.53 -8.70 9.48
N GLU A 111 37.17 -8.41 8.35
CA GLU A 111 38.38 -7.56 8.31
C GLU A 111 38.10 -6.13 8.79
N LEU A 112 36.96 -5.55 8.41
CA LEU A 112 36.53 -4.22 8.85
C LEU A 112 36.32 -4.19 10.37
N LEU A 113 35.71 -5.26 10.91
CA LEU A 113 35.44 -5.40 12.34
C LEU A 113 36.73 -5.55 13.15
N GLU A 114 37.70 -6.33 12.66
CA GLU A 114 39.02 -6.48 13.30
C GLU A 114 39.75 -5.13 13.39
N LYS A 115 39.73 -4.35 12.31
CA LYS A 115 40.34 -3.01 12.28
C LYS A 115 39.62 -2.04 13.22
N LEU A 116 38.28 -2.04 13.23
CA LEU A 116 37.51 -1.22 14.15
C LEU A 116 37.86 -1.55 15.60
N ASN A 117 37.93 -2.83 15.96
CA ASN A 117 38.30 -3.25 17.32
C ASN A 117 39.70 -2.76 17.70
N LYS A 118 40.67 -2.88 16.80
CA LYS A 118 42.03 -2.36 17.03
C LYS A 118 42.03 -0.84 17.26
N LEU A 119 41.29 -0.08 16.46
CA LEU A 119 41.17 1.37 16.64
C LEU A 119 40.51 1.74 17.97
N VAL A 120 39.53 0.96 18.42
CA VAL A 120 38.88 1.15 19.74
C VAL A 120 39.85 0.81 20.88
N GLU A 121 40.72 -0.18 20.73
CA GLU A 121 41.76 -0.50 21.72
C GLU A 121 42.81 0.61 21.87
N GLU A 122 43.11 1.34 20.79
CA GLU A 122 44.05 2.48 20.78
C GLU A 122 43.45 3.76 21.37
N LEU A 123 42.14 3.83 21.63
CA LEU A 123 41.50 4.98 22.27
C LEU A 123 41.96 5.17 23.73
N ASP A 124 41.86 6.41 24.21
CA ASP A 124 42.09 6.72 25.62
C ASP A 124 41.05 6.04 26.53
N GLU A 125 41.41 5.75 27.78
CA GLU A 125 40.54 4.99 28.70
C GLU A 125 39.20 5.71 28.97
N ILE A 126 39.22 7.04 29.01
CA ILE A 126 38.00 7.86 29.14
C ILE A 126 37.16 7.76 27.87
N ASP A 127 37.79 7.80 26.70
CA ASP A 127 37.12 7.73 25.41
C ASP A 127 36.51 6.33 25.16
N LYS A 128 37.18 5.26 25.61
CA LYS A 128 36.64 3.88 25.62
C LYS A 128 35.39 3.75 26.48
N GLN A 129 35.39 4.35 27.67
CA GLN A 129 34.21 4.35 28.55
C GLN A 129 33.03 5.11 27.91
N ILE A 130 33.28 6.27 27.30
CA ILE A 130 32.26 7.03 26.57
C ILE A 130 31.70 6.22 25.40
N PHE A 131 32.57 5.59 24.61
CA PHE A 131 32.17 4.73 23.49
C PHE A 131 31.32 3.55 23.95
N LYS A 132 31.74 2.85 25.00
CA LYS A 132 31.00 1.72 25.58
C LYS A 132 29.62 2.14 26.07
N TYR A 133 29.53 3.21 26.87
CA TYR A 133 28.25 3.69 27.39
C TYR A 133 27.32 4.20 26.29
N TYR A 134 27.88 4.74 25.20
CA TYR A 134 27.09 5.12 24.03
C TYR A 134 26.54 3.90 23.28
N MET A 135 27.32 2.81 23.18
CA MET A 135 26.83 1.54 22.63
C MET A 135 25.75 0.88 23.50
N GLU A 136 25.73 1.17 24.81
CA GLU A 136 24.66 0.82 25.74
C GLU A 136 23.45 1.78 25.69
N GLU A 137 23.36 2.62 24.65
CA GLU A 137 22.28 3.60 24.41
C GLU A 137 22.09 4.67 25.50
N LYS A 138 23.09 4.90 26.35
CA LYS A 138 23.01 5.95 27.38
C LYS A 138 23.11 7.34 26.76
N SER A 139 22.37 8.30 27.32
CA SER A 139 22.42 9.69 26.87
C SER A 139 23.69 10.40 27.34
N ASP A 140 24.08 11.49 26.64
CA ASP A 140 25.25 12.29 27.00
C ASP A 140 25.19 12.85 28.43
N SER A 141 23.98 13.09 28.94
CA SER A 141 23.75 13.57 30.30
C SER A 141 24.04 12.46 31.33
N GLU A 142 23.54 11.24 31.09
CA GLU A 142 23.77 10.10 31.98
C GLU A 142 25.24 9.67 31.96
N ILE A 143 25.90 9.72 30.80
CA ILE A 143 27.33 9.45 30.66
C ILE A 143 28.14 10.51 31.44
N ALA A 144 27.74 11.78 31.36
CA ALA A 144 28.34 12.86 32.13
C ALA A 144 28.20 12.65 33.65
N ASP A 145 27.02 12.24 34.11
CA ASP A 145 26.77 11.95 35.52
C ASP A 145 27.60 10.75 36.02
N LEU A 146 27.76 9.71 35.19
CA LEU A 146 28.59 8.53 35.50
C LEU A 146 30.09 8.84 35.55
N LEU A 147 30.57 9.71 34.65
CA LEU A 147 31.99 10.07 34.52
C LEU A 147 32.37 11.32 35.34
N GLY A 148 31.42 11.92 36.09
CA GLY A 148 31.64 13.16 36.84
C GLY A 148 32.06 14.35 35.96
N SER A 149 31.67 14.34 34.68
CA SER A 149 32.07 15.29 33.65
C SER A 149 30.91 16.17 33.21
N LYS A 150 31.17 17.29 32.53
CA LYS A 150 30.09 18.10 31.94
C LYS A 150 29.55 17.43 30.68
N ARG A 151 28.22 17.43 30.49
CA ARG A 151 27.55 16.97 29.26
C ARG A 151 28.19 17.51 27.98
N THR A 152 28.58 18.80 27.96
CA THR A 152 29.22 19.42 26.79
C THR A 152 30.58 18.81 26.45
N THR A 153 31.33 18.40 27.47
CA THR A 153 32.63 17.74 27.31
C THR A 153 32.46 16.34 26.72
N VAL A 154 31.51 15.57 27.26
CA VAL A 154 31.16 14.23 26.74
C VAL A 154 30.67 14.31 25.30
N ASN A 155 29.82 15.30 24.97
CA ASN A 155 29.33 15.49 23.60
C ASN A 155 30.46 15.78 22.62
N TYR A 156 31.41 16.64 23.00
CA TYR A 156 32.60 16.95 22.20
C TYR A 156 33.49 15.72 22.01
N GLN A 157 33.80 15.01 23.10
CA GLN A 157 34.60 13.78 23.07
C GLN A 157 33.96 12.71 22.19
N ARG A 158 32.66 12.45 22.34
CA ARG A 158 31.92 11.51 21.50
C ARG A 158 32.04 11.87 20.02
N ARG A 159 31.76 13.12 19.65
CA ARG A 159 31.86 13.58 18.26
C ARG A 159 33.27 13.39 17.70
N ARG A 160 34.29 13.70 18.49
CA ARG A 160 35.70 13.49 18.12
C ARG A 160 36.00 12.01 17.89
N ILE A 161 35.59 11.13 18.82
CA ILE A 161 35.80 9.67 18.71
C ILE A 161 35.19 9.14 17.40
N PHE A 162 33.91 9.42 17.14
CA PHE A 162 33.25 8.95 15.93
C PHE A 162 33.82 9.57 14.66
N SER A 163 34.26 10.83 14.68
CA SER A 163 34.90 11.46 13.52
C SER A 163 36.26 10.82 13.24
N ASN A 164 37.06 10.55 14.27
CA ASN A 164 38.34 9.87 14.13
C ASN A 164 38.15 8.45 13.60
N LEU A 165 37.24 7.67 14.19
CA LEU A 165 36.92 6.31 13.73
C LEU A 165 36.43 6.32 12.27
N LYS A 166 35.57 7.28 11.89
CA LYS A 166 35.07 7.41 10.52
C LYS A 166 36.21 7.72 9.53
N ASN A 167 37.06 8.70 9.84
CA ASN A 167 38.17 9.08 8.95
C ASN A 167 39.18 7.92 8.80
N SER A 168 39.43 7.14 9.87
CA SER A 168 40.31 5.98 9.82
C SER A 168 39.73 4.79 9.06
N LEU A 169 38.42 4.77 8.81
CA LEU A 169 37.71 3.71 8.09
C LEU A 169 37.22 4.16 6.70
N GLU A 170 37.44 5.43 6.32
CA GLU A 170 37.01 5.99 5.04
C GLU A 170 37.66 5.30 3.84
N ASP A 171 38.87 4.75 4.01
CA ASP A 171 39.57 3.97 2.99
C ASP A 171 38.96 2.58 2.73
N TYR A 172 38.01 2.14 3.57
CA TYR A 172 37.34 0.84 3.51
C TYR A 172 35.85 0.93 3.18
N LEU A 173 35.32 2.15 2.99
CA LEU A 173 33.92 2.44 2.67
C LEU A 173 33.77 2.85 1.20
#